data_AF-A0A2H0V025-F1
#
_entry.id   AF-A0A2H0V025-F1
#
_cell.length_a   1.000
_cell.length_b   1.000
_cell.length_c   1.000
_cell.angle_alpha   90.00
_cell.angle_beta   90.00
_cell.angle_gamma   90.00
#
_symmetry.space_group_name_H-M   'P 1'
#
loop_
_entity.id
_entity.type
_entity.pdbx_description
1 polymer ?
#
loop_
_entity_poly.entity_id
_entity_poly.type
_entity_poly.pdbx_seq_one_letter_code
_entity_poly.pdbx_strand_id
1 'polypeptide(L)'
;MLLGLNRNPAYYQLTKSKAQEKEAQDLEIKEQIEQIQLEFSYYGYRNITHAMKRIGQPHNHKKILRIMRKHGLKSQIIKLFKS
;
A
#
# COMPACT_ATOMS: atom_id res chain seq x y z
N MET A 1 0.37 29.24 27.50
CA MET A 1 -0.26 28.24 26.61
C MET A 1 -1.02 28.96 25.53
N LEU A 2 -0.56 28.93 24.28
CA LEU A 2 -1.35 29.29 23.11
C LEU A 2 -0.98 28.32 21.98
N LEU A 3 -1.70 27.20 21.89
CA LEU A 3 -1.62 26.37 20.69
C LEU A 3 -2.29 27.15 19.55
N GLY A 4 -1.46 27.77 18.71
CA GLY A 4 -1.85 28.45 17.47
C GLY A 4 -2.37 27.46 16.43
N LEU A 5 -3.56 26.90 16.66
CA LEU A 5 -4.30 26.20 15.64
C LEU A 5 -5.07 27.24 14.82
N ASN A 6 -4.59 27.48 13.60
CA ASN A 6 -5.35 28.22 12.60
C ASN A 6 -6.66 27.47 12.33
N ARG A 7 -7.79 28.00 12.83
CA ARG A 7 -9.15 27.46 12.65
C ARG A 7 -9.69 27.80 11.25
N ASN A 8 -8.96 27.50 10.19
CA ASN A 8 -9.54 27.55 8.86
C ASN A 8 -10.21 26.19 8.56
N PRO A 9 -11.56 26.09 8.57
CA PRO A 9 -12.26 24.84 8.25
C PRO A 9 -11.88 24.31 6.86
N ALA A 10 -11.56 25.20 5.92
CA ALA A 10 -11.13 24.81 4.58
C ALA A 10 -9.81 24.02 4.61
N TYR A 11 -8.86 24.35 5.49
CA TYR A 11 -7.59 23.61 5.62
C TYR A 11 -7.83 22.17 6.12
N TYR A 12 -8.71 22.00 7.11
CA TYR A 12 -9.07 20.67 7.61
C TYR A 12 -9.81 19.85 6.55
N GLN A 13 -10.71 20.47 5.78
CA GLN A 13 -11.42 19.82 4.68
C GLN A 13 -10.46 19.38 3.56
N LEU A 14 -9.52 20.24 3.16
CA LEU A 14 -8.50 19.95 2.13
C LEU A 14 -7.54 18.82 2.54
N THR A 15 -7.16 18.75 3.82
CA THR A 15 -6.28 17.67 4.30
C THR A 15 -7.02 16.34 4.36
N LYS A 16 -8.30 16.36 4.74
CA LYS A 16 -9.17 15.17 4.73
C LYS A 16 -9.41 14.64 3.32
N SER A 17 -9.73 15.51 2.35
CA SER A 17 -9.93 15.08 0.96
C SER A 17 -8.68 14.45 0.36
N LYS A 18 -7.51 15.05 0.57
CA LYS A 18 -6.21 14.46 0.15
C LYS A 18 -5.94 13.10 0.79
N ALA A 19 -6.32 12.92 2.05
CA ALA A 19 -6.17 11.63 2.73
C ALA A 19 -7.07 10.55 2.10
N GLN A 20 -8.31 10.92 1.74
CA GLN A 20 -9.25 10.03 1.06
C GLN A 20 -8.77 9.64 -0.34
N GLU A 21 -8.27 10.60 -1.13
CA GLU A 21 -7.68 10.32 -2.46
C GLU A 21 -6.51 9.35 -2.36
N LYS A 22 -5.62 9.56 -1.38
CA LYS A 22 -4.48 8.67 -1.15
C LYS A 22 -4.93 7.26 -0.75
N GLU A 23 -5.99 7.15 0.03
CA GLU A 23 -6.57 5.87 0.43
C GLU A 23 -7.21 5.13 -0.76
N ALA A 24 -7.89 5.85 -1.66
CA ALA A 24 -8.39 5.28 -2.91
C ALA A 24 -7.25 4.73 -3.79
N GLN A 25 -6.17 5.48 -3.98
CA GLN A 25 -4.99 5.00 -4.71
C GLN A 25 -4.31 3.80 -4.03
N ASP A 26 -4.28 3.78 -2.69
CA ASP A 26 -3.73 2.65 -1.95
C ASP A 26 -4.61 1.39 -2.14
N LEU A 27 -5.93 1.56 -2.29
CA LEU A 27 -6.89 0.48 -2.56
C LEU A 27 -6.71 -0.09 -3.97
N GLU A 28 -6.57 0.75 -4.99
CA GLU A 28 -6.28 0.30 -6.37
C GLU A 28 -4.99 -0.52 -6.44
N ILE A 29 -3.93 -0.05 -5.76
CA ILE A 29 -2.67 -0.78 -5.69
C ILE A 29 -2.83 -2.09 -4.92
N LYS A 30 -3.63 -2.10 -3.85
CA LYS A 30 -3.94 -3.31 -3.08
C LYS A 30 -4.61 -4.36 -3.97
N GLU A 31 -5.60 -3.98 -4.77
CA GLU A 31 -6.29 -4.88 -5.70
C GLU A 31 -5.30 -5.49 -6.70
N GLN A 32 -4.40 -4.69 -7.28
CA GLN A 32 -3.36 -5.21 -8.19
C GLN A 32 -2.42 -6.19 -7.48
N ILE A 33 -2.04 -5.91 -6.23
CA ILE A 33 -1.22 -6.82 -5.43
C ILE A 33 -1.96 -8.14 -5.20
N GLU A 34 -3.25 -8.08 -4.87
CA GLU A 34 -4.09 -9.26 -4.66
C GLU A 34 -4.20 -10.09 -5.94
N GLN A 35 -4.40 -9.47 -7.11
CA GLN A 35 -4.40 -10.18 -8.40
C GLN A 35 -3.07 -10.91 -8.65
N ILE A 36 -1.93 -10.26 -8.39
CA ILE A 36 -0.61 -10.90 -8.52
C ILE A 36 -0.46 -12.04 -7.51
N GLN A 37 -1.00 -11.92 -6.29
CA GLN A 37 -0.95 -12.98 -5.28
C GLN A 37 -1.89 -14.16 -5.56
N LEU A 38 -2.99 -13.93 -6.27
CA LEU A 38 -3.86 -15.01 -6.74
C LEU A 38 -3.12 -15.93 -7.72
N GLU A 39 -2.32 -15.35 -8.62
CA GLU A 39 -1.49 -16.13 -9.55
C GLU A 39 -0.22 -16.68 -8.88
N PHE A 40 0.41 -15.90 -8.00
CA PHE A 40 1.66 -16.24 -7.34
C PHE A 40 1.59 -16.04 -5.82
N SER A 41 0.95 -16.98 -5.11
CA SER A 41 0.70 -16.86 -3.66
C SER A 41 1.97 -16.78 -2.80
N TYR A 42 3.12 -17.19 -3.35
CA TYR A 42 4.42 -17.11 -2.70
C TYR A 42 5.12 -15.75 -2.85
N TYR A 43 4.60 -14.84 -3.67
CA TYR A 43 5.28 -13.58 -3.92
C TYR A 43 5.22 -12.63 -2.71
N GLY A 44 6.39 -12.26 -2.21
CA GLY A 44 6.56 -11.15 -1.27
C GLY A 44 6.66 -9.81 -1.99
N TYR A 45 6.77 -8.72 -1.22
CA TYR A 45 6.76 -7.35 -1.75
C TYR A 45 7.83 -7.09 -2.83
N ARG A 46 9.00 -7.74 -2.74
CA ARG A 46 10.08 -7.62 -3.74
C ARG A 46 9.64 -8.17 -5.10
N ASN A 47 9.08 -9.38 -5.11
CA ASN A 47 8.63 -10.04 -6.33
C ASN A 47 7.40 -9.32 -6.91
N ILE A 48 6.48 -8.87 -6.05
CA ILE A 48 5.35 -8.03 -6.44
C ILE A 48 5.83 -6.74 -7.11
N THR A 49 6.86 -6.08 -6.56
CA THR A 49 7.46 -4.88 -7.18
C THR A 49 7.97 -5.17 -8.58
N HIS A 50 8.60 -6.34 -8.80
CA HIS A 50 9.07 -6.73 -10.13
C HIS A 50 7.92 -7.09 -11.07
N ALA A 51 6.90 -7.80 -10.59
CA ALA A 51 5.70 -8.11 -11.38
C ALA A 51 5.00 -6.83 -11.85
N MET A 52 4.81 -5.87 -10.94
CA MET A 52 4.25 -4.54 -11.22
C MET A 52 5.07 -3.76 -12.28
N LYS A 53 6.40 -3.84 -12.23
CA LYS A 53 7.26 -3.26 -13.28
C LYS A 53 7.05 -3.95 -14.64
N ARG A 54 6.88 -5.27 -14.68
CA ARG A 54 6.68 -6.03 -15.92
C ARG A 54 5.35 -5.71 -16.60
N ILE A 55 4.30 -5.43 -15.83
CA ILE A 55 2.99 -5.02 -16.35
C ILE A 55 2.90 -3.51 -16.69
N GLY A 56 4.01 -2.78 -16.60
CA GLY A 56 4.05 -1.35 -16.94
C GLY A 56 3.52 -0.41 -15.86
N GLN A 57 3.31 -0.90 -14.63
CA GLN A 57 2.83 -0.10 -13.49
C GLN A 57 3.87 -0.04 -12.36
N PRO A 58 4.99 0.69 -12.55
CA PRO A 58 6.05 0.74 -11.55
C PRO A 58 5.60 1.50 -10.30
N HIS A 59 5.46 0.79 -9.18
CA HIS A 59 5.28 1.39 -7.86
C HIS A 59 6.55 1.28 -7.01
N ASN A 60 6.77 2.26 -6.13
CA ASN A 60 7.90 2.24 -5.22
C ASN A 60 7.79 1.04 -4.26
N HIS A 61 8.86 0.27 -4.11
CA HIS A 61 8.93 -0.88 -3.20
C HIS A 61 8.53 -0.53 -1.75
N LYS A 62 8.81 0.70 -1.29
CA LYS A 62 8.37 1.19 0.03
C LYS A 62 6.85 1.37 0.09
N LYS A 63 6.22 1.83 -1.00
CA LYS A 63 4.76 1.99 -1.10
C LYS A 63 4.07 0.63 -1.07
N ILE A 64 4.55 -0.31 -1.87
CA ILE A 64 4.05 -1.70 -1.89
C ILE A 64 4.18 -2.32 -0.50
N LEU A 65 5.37 -2.23 0.13
CA LEU A 65 5.58 -2.76 1.48
C LEU A 65 4.63 -2.14 2.52
N ARG A 66 4.39 -0.82 2.46
CA ARG A 66 3.44 -0.13 3.35
C ARG A 66 2.02 -0.66 3.15
N ILE A 67 1.55 -0.76 1.91
CA ILE A 67 0.19 -1.21 1.58
C ILE A 67 0.00 -2.66 1.99
N MET A 68 0.96 -3.53 1.67
CA MET A 68 0.93 -4.93 2.11
C MET A 68 0.85 -5.06 3.63
N ARG A 69 1.63 -4.28 4.38
CA ARG A 69 1.56 -4.25 5.85
C ARG A 69 0.23 -3.71 6.36
N LYS A 70 -0.29 -2.62 5.77
CA LYS A 70 -1.57 -1.99 6.15
C LYS A 70 -2.74 -2.96 5.98
N HIS A 71 -2.76 -3.75 4.91
CA HIS A 71 -3.85 -4.66 4.56
C HIS A 71 -3.59 -6.12 4.93
N GLY A 72 -2.51 -6.43 5.65
CA GLY A 72 -2.19 -7.80 6.08
C GLY A 72 -1.82 -8.76 4.95
N LEU A 73 -1.47 -8.25 3.76
CA LEU A 73 -1.07 -9.06 2.60
C LEU A 73 0.30 -9.68 2.87
N LYS A 74 0.32 -10.96 3.25
CA LYS A 74 1.55 -11.73 3.50
C LYS A 74 1.77 -12.72 2.35
N SER A 75 3.04 -12.97 2.02
CA SER A 75 3.39 -14.13 1.20
C SER A 75 2.96 -15.39 1.96
N GLN A 76 2.26 -16.29 1.28
CA GLN A 76 1.73 -17.53 1.85
C GLN A 76 2.81 -18.58 2.10
N ILE A 77 4.09 -18.30 1.78
CA ILE A 77 5.19 -19.16 2.25
C ILE A 77 5.36 -18.91 3.75
N ILE A 78 4.65 -19.71 4.53
CA ILE A 78 5.01 -20.07 5.90
C ILE A 78 6.45 -20.55 5.83
N LYS A 79 7.31 -20.07 6.73
CA LYS A 79 8.66 -20.62 6.90
C LYS A 79 8.54 -22.11 7.22
N LEU A 80 8.53 -22.96 6.20
CA LEU A 80 8.78 -24.40 6.29
C LEU A 80 10.26 -24.70 6.51
N PHE A 81 11.09 -23.67 6.70
CA PHE A 81 12.44 -23.81 7.24
C PHE A 81 12.38 -23.87 8.76
N LYS A 82 12.07 -25.10 9.18
CA LYS A 82 12.39 -25.75 10.46
C LYS A 82 13.84 -25.41 10.89
N SER A 83 14.02 -25.10 12.17
CA SER A 83 15.12 -25.61 13.00
C SER A 83 14.55 -25.94 14.37
#